data_AF-A0A7V7XEY2-F1
#
_entry.id   AF-A0A7V7XEY2-F1
#
_cell.length_a   1.000
_cell.length_b   1.000
_cell.length_c   1.000
_cell.angle_alpha   90.00
_cell.angle_beta   90.00
_cell.angle_gamma   90.00
#
_symmetry.space_group_name_H-M   'P 1'
#
loop_
_entity.id
_entity.type
_entity.pdbx_description
1 polymer ?
#
loop_
_entity_poly.entity_id
_entity_poly.type
_entity_poly.pdbx_seq_one_letter_code
_entity_poly.pdbx_strand_id
1 'polypeptide(L)'
;MAPMPTPFMHLHAAHRFLSDESVSAAVRQFLSAHLGAFLLGNIAPDARVSGGLDRANTHFFDYGPKIEPHAVDAMLAAYPELKFAKEDRRAFIAGYIAHLAMDVVWAEGMLYTYFYKRKDWADGRTRFNMLHVLLCYLDARDYRQWPEEFSAALESAQPHDWIPVIPDNALAAWRNLIAYQICAECDSQTVPLLGGRVDIGEAGLRDILGNGQRMEDELWHYVPPGVVADIEGQMYDAMKTWVEKYMMETEK
;
A
#
# COMPACT_ATOMS: atom_id res chain seq x y z
N MET A 1 -9.07 -5.01 13.14
CA MET A 1 -8.83 -4.36 11.83
C MET A 1 -8.09 -5.37 10.99
N ALA A 2 -8.58 -5.70 9.80
CA ALA A 2 -7.87 -6.60 8.91
C ALA A 2 -6.63 -5.87 8.36
N PRO A 3 -5.47 -6.52 8.25
CA PRO A 3 -4.27 -5.87 7.73
C PRO A 3 -4.31 -5.78 6.19
N MET A 4 -3.73 -4.71 5.68
CA MET A 4 -3.65 -4.35 4.26
C MET A 4 -2.22 -4.50 3.76
N PRO A 5 -1.96 -4.37 2.44
CA PRO A 5 -0.60 -4.19 1.94
C PRO A 5 0.12 -3.11 2.74
N THR A 6 1.40 -3.31 2.98
CA THR A 6 2.18 -2.34 3.74
C THR A 6 2.57 -1.16 2.85
N PRO A 7 3.02 -0.03 3.43
CA PRO A 7 3.61 1.05 2.65
C PRO A 7 4.74 0.59 1.72
N PHE A 8 5.44 -0.49 2.07
CA PHE A 8 6.57 -1.02 1.31
C PHE A 8 6.10 -1.64 -0.01
N MET A 9 5.00 -2.40 0.03
CA MET A 9 4.38 -2.96 -1.18
C MET A 9 3.91 -1.84 -2.13
N HIS A 10 3.32 -0.77 -1.61
CA HIS A 10 2.90 0.36 -2.44
C HIS A 10 4.09 1.11 -3.06
N LEU A 11 5.17 1.33 -2.30
CA LEU A 11 6.38 1.96 -2.82
C LEU A 11 7.09 1.08 -3.85
N HIS A 12 7.08 -0.25 -3.66
CA HIS A 12 7.61 -1.19 -4.64
C HIS A 12 6.82 -1.13 -5.96
N ALA A 13 5.48 -1.12 -5.89
CA ALA A 13 4.63 -0.95 -7.07
C ALA A 13 4.84 0.42 -7.76
N ALA A 14 5.03 1.49 -6.98
CA ALA A 14 5.35 2.82 -7.51
C ALA A 14 6.69 2.84 -8.26
N HIS A 15 7.71 2.18 -7.73
CA HIS A 15 9.01 2.01 -8.41
C HIS A 15 8.86 1.25 -9.74
N ARG A 16 8.12 0.13 -9.73
CA ARG A 16 7.80 -0.63 -10.95
C ARG A 16 7.08 0.25 -11.97
N PHE A 17 6.09 1.03 -11.56
CA PHE A 17 5.30 1.91 -12.42
C PHE A 17 6.17 2.96 -13.13
N LEU A 18 7.13 3.58 -12.41
CA LEU A 18 8.04 4.57 -12.98
C LEU A 18 9.03 3.97 -13.99
N SER A 19 9.26 2.66 -13.95
CA SER A 19 10.16 1.94 -14.85
C SER A 19 9.45 1.20 -15.98
N ASP A 20 8.11 1.10 -15.93
CA ASP A 20 7.33 0.33 -16.89
C ASP A 20 7.16 1.07 -18.22
N GLU A 21 7.81 0.57 -19.27
CA GLU A 21 7.76 1.15 -20.62
C GLU A 21 6.37 1.12 -21.27
N SER A 22 5.46 0.29 -20.76
CA SER A 22 4.08 0.25 -21.21
C SER A 22 3.21 1.38 -20.63
N VAL A 23 3.74 2.14 -19.64
CA VAL A 23 3.15 3.39 -19.17
C VAL A 23 3.68 4.55 -20.01
N SER A 24 2.78 5.47 -20.39
CA SER A 24 3.13 6.69 -21.13
C SER A 24 4.38 7.39 -20.59
N ALA A 25 5.35 7.66 -21.47
CA ALA A 25 6.58 8.37 -21.11
C ALA A 25 6.31 9.74 -20.47
N ALA A 26 5.28 10.45 -20.92
CA ALA A 26 4.89 11.74 -20.34
C ALA A 26 4.40 11.59 -18.89
N VAL A 27 3.62 10.55 -18.59
CA VAL A 27 3.16 10.24 -17.23
C VAL A 27 4.34 9.90 -16.34
N ARG A 28 5.24 9.02 -16.80
CA ARG A 28 6.44 8.64 -16.04
C ARG A 28 7.36 9.83 -15.79
N GLN A 29 7.56 10.70 -16.78
CA GLN A 29 8.36 11.91 -16.64
C GLN A 29 7.74 12.89 -15.64
N PHE A 30 6.43 13.13 -15.73
CA PHE A 30 5.71 14.01 -14.80
C PHE A 30 5.83 13.51 -13.36
N LEU A 31 5.52 12.23 -13.12
CA LEU A 31 5.58 11.66 -11.77
C LEU A 31 7.02 11.59 -11.23
N SER A 32 8.01 11.37 -12.10
CA SER A 32 9.42 11.42 -11.70
C SER A 32 9.87 12.84 -11.33
N ALA A 33 9.35 13.87 -12.01
CA ALA A 33 9.63 15.27 -11.67
C ALA A 33 9.02 15.70 -10.33
N HIS A 34 7.94 15.02 -9.90
CA HIS A 34 7.23 15.25 -8.64
C HIS A 34 7.33 14.03 -7.70
N LEU A 35 8.47 13.33 -7.72
CA LEU A 35 8.65 12.00 -7.11
C LEU A 35 8.21 11.97 -5.64
N GLY A 36 8.67 12.92 -4.82
CA GLY A 36 8.32 12.95 -3.40
C GLY A 36 6.82 12.98 -3.14
N ALA A 37 6.08 13.80 -3.90
CA ALA A 37 4.63 13.91 -3.77
C ALA A 37 3.93 12.62 -4.22
N PHE A 38 4.37 12.02 -5.33
CA PHE A 38 3.87 10.73 -5.81
C PHE A 38 4.08 9.61 -4.79
N LEU A 39 5.30 9.49 -4.22
CA LEU A 39 5.61 8.50 -3.19
C LEU A 39 4.77 8.72 -1.93
N LEU A 40 4.61 9.96 -1.48
CA LEU A 40 3.76 10.27 -0.33
C LEU A 40 2.30 9.88 -0.59
N GLY A 41 1.78 10.14 -1.78
CA GLY A 41 0.44 9.72 -2.20
C GLY A 41 0.22 8.22 -2.07
N ASN A 42 1.20 7.41 -2.51
CA ASN A 42 1.14 5.94 -2.45
C ASN A 42 1.03 5.36 -1.05
N ILE A 43 1.38 6.13 -0.02
CA ILE A 43 1.34 5.69 1.38
C ILE A 43 0.39 6.54 2.24
N ALA A 44 -0.16 7.63 1.70
CA ALA A 44 -0.92 8.63 2.46
C ALA A 44 -2.16 8.06 3.16
N PRO A 45 -2.97 7.16 2.57
CA PRO A 45 -4.14 6.62 3.24
C PRO A 45 -3.83 5.96 4.59
N ASP A 46 -2.63 5.38 4.73
CA ASP A 46 -2.18 4.73 5.97
C ASP A 46 -1.70 5.70 7.07
N ALA A 47 -1.56 7.00 6.77
CA ALA A 47 -1.26 8.03 7.77
C ALA A 47 -2.27 8.05 8.92
N ARG A 48 -3.45 7.44 8.71
CA ARG A 48 -4.45 7.16 9.75
C ARG A 48 -3.89 6.46 11.00
N VAL A 49 -2.84 5.65 10.88
CA VAL A 49 -2.23 4.94 12.01
C VAL A 49 -1.59 5.92 12.99
N SER A 50 -0.95 6.97 12.47
CA SER A 50 -0.32 8.01 13.29
C SER A 50 -1.31 9.11 13.68
N GLY A 51 -2.33 9.36 12.86
CA GLY A 51 -3.32 10.42 13.08
C GLY A 51 -4.59 10.00 13.84
N GLY A 52 -4.76 8.73 14.16
CA GLY A 52 -5.99 8.23 14.81
C GLY A 52 -7.25 8.34 13.93
N LEU A 53 -7.07 8.35 12.60
CA LEU A 53 -8.16 8.56 11.65
C LEU A 53 -8.92 7.25 11.37
N ASP A 54 -10.19 7.40 11.00
CA ASP A 54 -10.99 6.28 10.52
C ASP A 54 -10.48 5.80 9.15
N ARG A 55 -10.47 4.49 8.95
CA ARG A 55 -10.10 3.87 7.67
C ARG A 55 -11.08 4.29 6.58
N ALA A 56 -12.38 4.25 6.84
CA ALA A 56 -13.39 4.59 5.83
C ALA A 56 -13.19 6.02 5.28
N ASN A 57 -12.73 6.96 6.12
CA ASN A 57 -12.47 8.34 5.71
C ASN A 57 -11.23 8.50 4.81
N THR A 58 -10.24 7.62 4.97
CA THR A 58 -8.97 7.69 4.23
C THR A 58 -8.95 6.76 3.03
N HIS A 59 -9.64 5.63 3.11
CA HIS A 59 -9.66 4.62 2.05
C HIS A 59 -10.93 4.67 1.21
N PHE A 60 -11.96 5.43 1.63
CA PHE A 60 -13.21 5.60 0.90
C PHE A 60 -14.01 4.30 0.70
N PHE A 61 -13.73 3.26 1.49
CA PHE A 61 -14.51 2.03 1.54
C PHE A 61 -14.38 1.32 2.90
N ASP A 62 -15.35 0.45 3.16
CA ASP A 62 -15.32 -0.56 4.24
C ASP A 62 -15.03 -1.95 3.69
N TYR A 63 -14.51 -2.83 4.54
CA TYR A 63 -14.24 -4.22 4.16
C TYR A 63 -15.50 -4.96 3.72
N GLY A 64 -15.39 -5.70 2.62
CA GLY A 64 -16.47 -6.53 2.12
C GLY A 64 -16.00 -7.56 1.10
N PRO A 65 -16.89 -8.48 0.70
CA PRO A 65 -16.65 -9.39 -0.44
C PRO A 65 -16.46 -8.65 -1.76
N LYS A 66 -16.99 -7.43 -1.83
CA LYS A 66 -16.96 -6.54 -2.98
C LYS A 66 -17.01 -5.11 -2.47
N ILE A 67 -16.17 -4.24 -3.02
CA ILE A 67 -16.10 -2.82 -2.74
C ILE A 67 -16.80 -2.08 -3.88
N GLU A 68 -17.96 -1.53 -3.58
CA GLU A 68 -18.79 -0.77 -4.52
C GLU A 68 -19.37 0.46 -3.82
N PRO A 69 -19.27 1.67 -4.40
CA PRO A 69 -18.50 1.97 -5.62
C PRO A 69 -16.99 1.76 -5.42
N HIS A 70 -16.23 1.71 -6.52
CA HIS A 70 -14.77 1.61 -6.44
C HIS A 70 -14.21 2.78 -5.62
N ALA A 71 -13.21 2.52 -4.77
CA ALA A 71 -12.65 3.48 -3.81
C ALA A 71 -12.20 4.80 -4.47
N VAL A 72 -11.59 4.70 -5.65
CA VAL A 72 -11.14 5.87 -6.44
C VAL A 72 -12.33 6.73 -6.89
N ASP A 73 -13.41 6.11 -7.37
CA ASP A 73 -14.61 6.86 -7.77
C ASP A 73 -15.28 7.51 -6.56
N ALA A 74 -15.34 6.80 -5.42
CA ALA A 74 -15.87 7.34 -4.17
C ALA A 74 -15.09 8.59 -3.72
N MET A 75 -13.74 8.54 -3.74
CA MET A 75 -12.88 9.67 -3.43
C MET A 75 -13.13 10.86 -4.37
N LEU A 76 -13.12 10.63 -5.69
CA LEU A 76 -13.26 11.68 -6.69
C LEU A 76 -14.68 12.26 -6.76
N ALA A 77 -15.69 11.51 -6.30
CA ALA A 77 -17.05 12.00 -6.12
C ALA A 77 -17.18 12.84 -4.85
N ALA A 78 -16.55 12.44 -3.75
CA ALA A 78 -16.53 13.19 -2.49
C ALA A 78 -15.77 14.51 -2.60
N TYR A 79 -14.68 14.53 -3.38
CA TYR A 79 -13.79 15.68 -3.56
C TYR A 79 -13.50 15.95 -5.06
N PRO A 80 -14.46 16.53 -5.81
CA PRO A 80 -14.31 16.77 -7.24
C PRO A 80 -13.12 17.66 -7.61
N GLU A 81 -12.68 18.54 -6.71
CA GLU A 81 -11.53 19.43 -6.89
C GLU A 81 -10.21 18.68 -7.11
N LEU A 82 -10.10 17.43 -6.65
CA LEU A 82 -8.91 16.59 -6.82
C LEU A 82 -8.64 16.25 -8.29
N LYS A 83 -9.66 16.33 -9.14
CA LYS A 83 -9.54 16.17 -10.61
C LYS A 83 -8.75 17.31 -11.25
N PHE A 84 -8.64 18.46 -10.60
CA PHE A 84 -8.00 19.65 -11.16
C PHE A 84 -6.68 20.00 -10.44
N ALA A 85 -6.15 19.06 -9.66
CA ALA A 85 -4.86 19.22 -9.00
C ALA A 85 -3.74 19.44 -10.03
N LYS A 86 -2.72 20.22 -9.64
CA LYS A 86 -1.55 20.54 -10.46
C LYS A 86 -0.27 20.24 -9.69
N GLU A 87 0.84 20.15 -10.42
CA GLU A 87 2.19 19.97 -9.86
C GLU A 87 2.24 18.81 -8.84
N ASP A 88 2.89 19.03 -7.69
CA ASP A 88 3.00 18.07 -6.59
C ASP A 88 1.65 17.53 -6.14
N ARG A 89 0.60 18.36 -6.04
CA ARG A 89 -0.71 17.88 -5.61
C ARG A 89 -1.28 16.87 -6.60
N ARG A 90 -1.07 17.06 -7.91
CA ARG A 90 -1.50 16.09 -8.93
C ARG A 90 -0.75 14.77 -8.80
N ALA A 91 0.56 14.84 -8.61
CA ALA A 91 1.39 13.65 -8.41
C ALA A 91 1.00 12.90 -7.12
N PHE A 92 0.73 13.64 -6.04
CA PHE A 92 0.21 13.08 -4.80
C PHE A 92 -1.13 12.39 -5.00
N ILE A 93 -2.09 12.99 -5.70
CA ILE A 93 -3.38 12.35 -5.97
C ILE A 93 -3.23 11.13 -6.87
N ALA A 94 -2.34 11.14 -7.86
CA ALA A 94 -2.02 9.95 -8.64
C ALA A 94 -1.50 8.81 -7.74
N GLY A 95 -0.60 9.11 -6.79
CA GLY A 95 -0.14 8.13 -5.81
C GLY A 95 -1.26 7.62 -4.89
N TYR A 96 -2.15 8.51 -4.44
CA TYR A 96 -3.30 8.15 -3.60
C TYR A 96 -4.26 7.21 -4.35
N ILE A 97 -4.53 7.50 -5.62
CA ILE A 97 -5.34 6.66 -6.50
C ILE A 97 -4.70 5.27 -6.67
N ALA A 98 -3.39 5.24 -6.87
CA ALA A 98 -2.60 4.03 -6.95
C ALA A 98 -2.79 3.15 -5.70
N HIS A 99 -2.65 3.75 -4.51
CA HIS A 99 -2.87 3.07 -3.24
C HIS A 99 -4.29 2.46 -3.17
N LEU A 100 -5.33 3.27 -3.40
CA LEU A 100 -6.71 2.82 -3.32
C LEU A 100 -7.01 1.66 -4.28
N ALA A 101 -6.52 1.73 -5.51
CA ALA A 101 -6.71 0.68 -6.50
C ALA A 101 -6.07 -0.65 -6.08
N MET A 102 -4.84 -0.61 -5.54
CA MET A 102 -4.17 -1.79 -4.99
C MET A 102 -4.94 -2.38 -3.80
N ASP A 103 -5.41 -1.50 -2.90
CA ASP A 103 -6.10 -1.90 -1.68
C ASP A 103 -7.44 -2.58 -1.93
N VAL A 104 -8.17 -2.14 -2.96
CA VAL A 104 -9.42 -2.80 -3.40
C VAL A 104 -9.14 -4.23 -3.84
N VAL A 105 -8.15 -4.43 -4.72
CA VAL A 105 -7.78 -5.77 -5.21
C VAL A 105 -7.31 -6.67 -4.06
N TRP A 106 -6.49 -6.16 -3.15
CA TRP A 106 -6.05 -6.94 -1.99
C TRP A 106 -7.21 -7.31 -1.07
N ALA A 107 -8.10 -6.36 -0.77
CA ALA A 107 -9.22 -6.58 0.14
C ALA A 107 -10.15 -7.70 -0.37
N GLU A 108 -10.48 -7.68 -1.66
CA GLU A 108 -11.36 -8.68 -2.29
C GLU A 108 -10.62 -10.00 -2.59
N GLY A 109 -9.46 -9.89 -3.24
CA GLY A 109 -8.72 -11.02 -3.81
C GLY A 109 -7.89 -11.78 -2.79
N MET A 110 -7.21 -11.12 -1.86
CA MET A 110 -6.38 -11.76 -0.85
C MET A 110 -7.13 -11.93 0.47
N LEU A 111 -7.49 -10.81 1.09
CA LEU A 111 -8.03 -10.78 2.44
C LEU A 111 -9.36 -11.53 2.54
N TYR A 112 -10.35 -11.16 1.71
CA TYR A 112 -11.66 -11.80 1.77
C TYR A 112 -11.60 -13.27 1.34
N THR A 113 -10.96 -13.53 0.19
CA THR A 113 -10.97 -14.87 -0.42
C THR A 113 -10.16 -15.89 0.39
N TYR A 114 -8.94 -15.55 0.83
CA TYR A 114 -8.04 -16.51 1.46
C TYR A 114 -8.05 -16.44 3.00
N PHE A 115 -8.21 -15.25 3.58
CA PHE A 115 -8.09 -15.09 5.03
C PHE A 115 -9.43 -14.97 5.77
N TYR A 116 -10.50 -14.56 5.08
CA TYR A 116 -11.84 -14.49 5.68
C TYR A 116 -12.69 -15.73 5.36
N LYS A 117 -12.77 -16.14 4.08
CA LYS A 117 -13.71 -17.17 3.60
C LYS A 117 -13.22 -18.62 3.81
N ARG A 118 -11.92 -18.89 3.83
CA ARG A 118 -11.33 -20.25 3.99
C ARG A 118 -11.46 -20.79 5.42
N LYS A 119 -12.66 -21.22 5.80
CA LYS A 119 -12.93 -21.82 7.13
C LYS A 119 -12.31 -23.21 7.31
N ASP A 120 -11.88 -23.84 6.21
CA ASP A 120 -11.19 -25.13 6.16
C ASP A 120 -9.70 -25.07 6.56
N TRP A 121 -9.09 -23.88 6.56
CA TRP A 121 -7.68 -23.71 6.91
C TRP A 121 -7.43 -23.76 8.43
N ALA A 122 -8.00 -22.81 9.17
CA ALA A 122 -7.80 -22.69 10.62
C ALA A 122 -8.93 -21.86 11.26
N ASP A 123 -8.82 -21.50 12.53
CA ASP A 123 -9.72 -20.50 13.10
C ASP A 123 -9.41 -19.07 12.58
N GLY A 124 -10.21 -18.08 12.98
CA GLY A 124 -10.01 -16.69 12.56
C GLY A 124 -8.72 -16.06 13.05
N ARG A 125 -8.24 -16.48 14.22
CA ARG A 125 -7.07 -15.91 14.90
C ARG A 125 -5.79 -16.41 14.25
N THR A 126 -5.69 -17.71 13.99
CA THR A 126 -4.55 -18.30 13.27
C THR A 126 -4.42 -17.72 11.86
N ARG A 127 -5.53 -17.62 11.10
CA ARG A 127 -5.48 -16.97 9.77
C ARG A 127 -5.03 -15.51 9.87
N PHE A 128 -5.48 -14.78 10.88
CA PHE A 128 -5.06 -13.40 11.10
C PHE A 128 -3.54 -13.30 11.37
N ASN A 129 -2.97 -14.24 12.13
CA ASN A 129 -1.53 -14.33 12.34
C ASN A 129 -0.79 -14.64 11.03
N MET A 130 -1.28 -15.61 10.25
CA MET A 130 -0.67 -15.99 8.97
C MET A 130 -0.69 -14.85 7.95
N LEU A 131 -1.70 -13.98 7.99
CA LEU A 131 -1.73 -12.78 7.16
C LEU A 131 -0.62 -11.79 7.57
N HIS A 132 -0.30 -11.66 8.85
CA HIS A 132 0.82 -10.83 9.30
C HIS A 132 2.17 -11.48 8.98
N VAL A 133 2.28 -12.81 9.04
CA VAL A 133 3.44 -13.54 8.54
C VAL A 133 3.65 -13.25 7.06
N LEU A 134 2.59 -13.34 6.24
CA LEU A 134 2.64 -13.04 4.82
C LEU A 134 3.15 -11.61 4.57
N LEU A 135 2.58 -10.61 5.25
CA LEU A 135 3.02 -9.21 5.09
C LEU A 135 4.47 -9.00 5.51
N CYS A 136 4.91 -9.61 6.63
CA CYS A 136 6.32 -9.54 7.04
C CYS A 136 7.24 -10.21 6.01
N TYR A 137 6.82 -11.33 5.42
CA TYR A 137 7.57 -12.01 4.38
C TYR A 137 7.69 -11.14 3.12
N LEU A 138 6.59 -10.53 2.67
CA LEU A 138 6.57 -9.66 1.49
C LEU A 138 7.43 -8.41 1.70
N ASP A 139 7.32 -7.77 2.86
CA ASP A 139 8.18 -6.64 3.21
C ASP A 139 9.65 -7.02 3.21
N ALA A 140 10.01 -8.18 3.79
CA ALA A 140 11.37 -8.67 3.80
C ALA A 140 11.89 -9.05 2.41
N ARG A 141 11.04 -9.62 1.55
CA ARG A 141 11.33 -9.95 0.15
C ARG A 141 11.65 -8.69 -0.65
N ASP A 142 10.83 -7.65 -0.48
CA ASP A 142 10.90 -6.42 -1.26
C ASP A 142 11.86 -5.38 -0.65
N TYR A 143 12.32 -5.64 0.57
CA TYR A 143 13.24 -4.80 1.30
C TYR A 143 14.50 -4.51 0.47
N ARG A 144 14.85 -3.22 0.33
CA ARG A 144 16.01 -2.71 -0.44
C ARG A 144 15.96 -2.96 -1.94
N GLN A 145 14.79 -3.24 -2.52
CA GLN A 145 14.62 -3.27 -3.98
C GLN A 145 14.34 -1.89 -4.61
N TRP A 146 14.24 -0.82 -3.80
CA TRP A 146 14.00 0.54 -4.27
C TRP A 146 15.30 1.36 -4.40
N PRO A 147 15.31 2.39 -5.26
CA PRO A 147 16.43 3.31 -5.39
C PRO A 147 16.74 4.06 -4.08
N GLU A 148 18.01 4.36 -3.81
CA GLU A 148 18.45 5.06 -2.60
C GLU A 148 17.80 6.45 -2.46
N GLU A 149 17.48 7.10 -3.59
CA GLU A 149 16.85 8.41 -3.63
C GLU A 149 15.40 8.43 -3.11
N PHE A 150 14.72 7.28 -2.97
CA PHE A 150 13.31 7.24 -2.54
C PHE A 150 13.11 7.83 -1.15
N SER A 151 14.02 7.55 -0.22
CA SER A 151 13.96 8.09 1.14
C SER A 151 14.06 9.63 1.10
N ALA A 152 15.09 10.17 0.44
CA ALA A 152 15.28 11.62 0.32
C ALA A 152 14.15 12.32 -0.46
N ALA A 153 13.67 11.71 -1.55
CA ALA A 153 12.56 12.23 -2.32
C ALA A 153 11.29 12.30 -1.46
N LEU A 154 10.97 11.22 -0.73
CA LEU A 154 9.84 11.19 0.18
C LEU A 154 9.95 12.28 1.26
N GLU A 155 11.12 12.46 1.89
CA GLU A 155 11.35 13.52 2.89
C GLU A 155 11.14 14.94 2.33
N SER A 156 11.47 15.16 1.06
CA SER A 156 11.31 16.48 0.43
C SER A 156 9.86 16.88 0.19
N ALA A 157 8.91 15.93 0.17
CA ALA A 157 7.51 16.19 -0.14
C ALA A 157 6.88 17.11 0.92
N GLN A 158 6.43 18.31 0.56
CA GLN A 158 5.82 19.27 1.50
C GLN A 158 4.29 19.29 1.33
N PRO A 159 3.53 18.46 2.08
CA PRO A 159 2.08 18.50 2.00
C PRO A 159 1.54 19.88 2.39
N HIS A 160 0.64 20.41 1.57
CA HIS A 160 -0.03 21.69 1.79
C HIS A 160 -1.47 21.61 1.27
N ASP A 161 -2.41 21.21 2.14
CA ASP A 161 -3.82 20.97 1.82
C ASP A 161 -4.00 20.03 0.60
N TRP A 162 -3.16 19.00 0.49
CA TRP A 162 -3.16 18.11 -0.68
C TRP A 162 -4.41 17.21 -0.74
N ILE A 163 -4.94 16.79 0.41
CA ILE A 163 -6.17 16.00 0.54
C ILE A 163 -7.03 16.51 1.73
N PRO A 164 -8.36 16.67 1.57
CA PRO A 164 -9.20 17.23 2.65
C PRO A 164 -9.35 16.35 3.90
N VAL A 165 -9.13 15.03 3.79
CA VAL A 165 -9.40 14.05 4.86
C VAL A 165 -8.23 13.77 5.79
N ILE A 166 -7.01 14.18 5.42
CA ILE A 166 -5.81 13.95 6.22
C ILE A 166 -5.09 15.29 6.40
N PRO A 167 -4.92 15.78 7.64
CA PRO A 167 -4.25 17.05 7.88
C PRO A 167 -2.74 16.94 7.59
N ASP A 168 -2.13 18.03 7.15
CA ASP A 168 -0.73 18.06 6.71
C ASP A 168 0.26 17.60 7.79
N ASN A 169 -0.03 17.87 9.07
CA ASN A 169 0.82 17.41 10.18
C ASN A 169 0.81 15.87 10.31
N ALA A 170 -0.32 15.21 10.03
CA ALA A 170 -0.40 13.75 10.02
C ALA A 170 0.32 13.17 8.81
N LEU A 171 0.17 13.79 7.63
CA LEU A 171 0.94 13.42 6.43
C LEU A 171 2.45 13.55 6.65
N ALA A 172 2.90 14.67 7.23
CA ALA A 172 4.32 14.91 7.51
C ALA A 172 4.89 13.93 8.55
N ALA A 173 4.14 13.64 9.62
CA ALA A 173 4.56 12.64 10.62
C ALA A 173 4.69 11.25 10.00
N TRP A 174 3.72 10.85 9.16
CA TRP A 174 3.73 9.58 8.45
C TRP A 174 4.87 9.48 7.43
N ARG A 175 5.05 10.53 6.61
CA ARG A 175 6.16 10.69 5.65
C ARG A 175 7.50 10.44 6.34
N ASN A 176 7.76 11.12 7.45
CA ASN A 176 9.02 11.00 8.18
C ASN A 176 9.24 9.60 8.74
N LEU A 177 8.18 8.97 9.28
CA LEU A 177 8.25 7.61 9.78
C LEU A 177 8.60 6.61 8.68
N ILE A 178 7.97 6.71 7.51
CA ILE A 178 8.22 5.79 6.40
C ILE A 178 9.58 6.07 5.75
N ALA A 179 9.93 7.34 5.53
CA ALA A 179 11.24 7.73 4.98
C ALA A 179 12.40 7.20 5.83
N TYR A 180 12.28 7.27 7.16
CA TYR A 180 13.23 6.66 8.09
C TYR A 180 13.33 5.15 7.89
N GLN A 181 12.22 4.42 7.76
CA GLN A 181 12.26 2.96 7.63
C GLN A 181 12.80 2.45 6.29
N ILE A 182 12.71 3.25 5.22
CA ILE A 182 13.21 2.89 3.88
C ILE A 182 14.62 3.44 3.60
N CYS A 183 15.22 4.18 4.55
CA CYS A 183 16.57 4.69 4.45
C CYS A 183 17.58 3.54 4.35
N ALA A 184 18.64 3.70 3.54
CA ALA A 184 19.59 2.62 3.22
C ALA A 184 20.32 2.05 4.47
N GLU A 185 20.55 2.90 5.47
CA GLU A 185 21.25 2.55 6.72
C GLU A 185 20.29 2.15 7.85
N CYS A 186 18.98 2.20 7.62
CA CYS A 186 17.96 1.94 8.61
C CYS A 186 17.46 0.50 8.51
N ASP A 187 16.84 -0.01 9.58
CA ASP A 187 16.15 -1.31 9.57
C ASP A 187 14.64 -1.11 9.44
N SER A 188 13.98 -1.97 8.67
CA SER A 188 12.51 -2.03 8.65
C SER A 188 11.97 -2.40 10.04
N GLN A 189 10.91 -1.69 10.48
CA GLN A 189 10.21 -1.98 11.71
C GLN A 189 8.95 -2.83 11.51
N THR A 190 8.74 -3.42 10.31
CA THR A 190 7.54 -4.20 10.00
C THR A 190 7.30 -5.31 11.01
N VAL A 191 8.31 -6.16 11.28
CA VAL A 191 8.14 -7.31 12.19
C VAL A 191 7.83 -6.86 13.63
N PRO A 192 8.56 -5.92 14.26
CA PRO A 192 8.17 -5.37 15.56
C PRO A 192 6.77 -4.75 15.59
N LEU A 193 6.42 -3.92 14.59
CA LEU A 193 5.13 -3.21 14.55
C LEU A 193 3.95 -4.16 14.33
N LEU A 194 4.09 -5.15 13.45
CA LEU A 194 3.08 -6.17 13.20
C LEU A 194 3.01 -7.20 14.33
N GLY A 195 4.15 -7.53 14.95
CA GLY A 195 4.22 -8.40 16.13
C GLY A 195 3.40 -7.88 17.31
N GLY A 196 3.33 -6.55 17.50
CA GLY A 196 2.47 -5.94 18.52
C GLY A 196 0.97 -6.06 18.26
N ARG A 197 0.54 -6.57 17.09
CA ARG A 197 -0.87 -6.68 16.67
C ARG A 197 -1.41 -8.11 16.69
N VAL A 198 -0.52 -9.09 16.86
CA VAL A 198 -0.85 -10.53 16.82
C VAL A 198 -0.48 -11.20 18.14
N ASP A 199 -1.18 -12.28 18.48
CA ASP A 199 -0.99 -12.97 19.76
C ASP A 199 0.27 -13.84 19.83
N ILE A 200 0.77 -14.30 18.68
CA ILE A 200 2.07 -14.97 18.58
C ILE A 200 3.26 -14.02 18.82
N GLY A 201 3.02 -12.71 18.82
CA GLY A 201 4.03 -11.68 19.07
C GLY A 201 5.14 -11.62 18.02
N GLU A 202 6.11 -10.75 18.25
CA GLU A 202 7.29 -10.61 17.38
C GLU A 202 8.09 -11.93 17.28
N ALA A 203 8.33 -12.59 18.41
CA ALA A 203 9.11 -13.82 18.46
C ALA A 203 8.44 -14.95 17.65
N GLY A 204 7.10 -15.08 17.74
CA GLY A 204 6.37 -16.07 16.96
C GLY A 204 6.37 -15.77 15.46
N LEU A 205 6.26 -14.50 15.05
CA LEU A 205 6.42 -14.12 13.65
C LEU A 205 7.82 -14.51 13.13
N ARG A 206 8.88 -14.17 13.88
CA ARG A 206 10.26 -14.50 13.48
C ARG A 206 10.52 -16.00 13.40
N ASP A 207 9.96 -16.77 14.33
CA ASP A 207 10.13 -18.23 14.33
C ASP A 207 9.49 -18.88 13.09
N ILE A 208 8.30 -18.43 12.68
CA ILE A 208 7.66 -18.92 11.46
C ILE A 208 8.46 -18.48 10.23
N LEU A 209 8.77 -17.19 10.11
CA LEU A 209 9.51 -16.63 8.96
C LEU A 209 10.88 -17.30 8.77
N GLY A 210 11.54 -17.69 9.87
CA GLY A 210 12.84 -18.37 9.86
C GLY A 210 12.76 -19.88 9.60
N ASN A 211 11.57 -20.46 9.51
CA ASN A 211 11.36 -21.90 9.39
C ASN A 211 10.57 -22.25 8.12
N GLY A 212 11.28 -22.68 7.09
CA GLY A 212 10.68 -23.01 5.78
C GLY A 212 9.60 -24.09 5.84
N GLN A 213 9.71 -25.08 6.73
CA GLN A 213 8.69 -26.11 6.89
C GLN A 213 7.41 -25.52 7.51
N ARG A 214 7.54 -24.66 8.52
CA ARG A 214 6.39 -23.96 9.10
C ARG A 214 5.74 -23.01 8.09
N MET A 215 6.54 -22.27 7.31
CA MET A 215 6.02 -21.44 6.22
C MET A 215 5.21 -22.28 5.22
N GLU A 216 5.70 -23.45 4.85
CA GLU A 216 5.00 -24.35 3.94
C GLU A 216 3.68 -24.85 4.53
N ASP A 217 3.73 -25.45 5.73
CA ASP A 217 2.59 -26.11 6.34
C ASP A 217 1.52 -25.11 6.82
N GLU A 218 1.93 -23.96 7.35
CA GLU A 218 1.02 -23.02 7.99
C GLU A 218 0.51 -21.94 7.04
N LEU A 219 1.25 -21.58 5.98
CA LEU A 219 0.90 -20.51 5.05
C LEU A 219 0.83 -20.98 3.58
N TRP A 220 1.93 -21.48 3.01
CA TRP A 220 2.02 -21.70 1.55
C TRP A 220 1.15 -22.85 1.04
N HIS A 221 0.86 -23.85 1.88
CA HIS A 221 -0.13 -24.86 1.56
C HIS A 221 -1.52 -24.27 1.26
N TYR A 222 -1.89 -23.17 1.94
CA TYR A 222 -3.22 -22.57 1.86
C TYR A 222 -3.28 -21.33 0.96
N VAL A 223 -2.18 -20.58 0.88
CA VAL A 223 -2.01 -19.41 0.03
C VAL A 223 -0.72 -19.59 -0.78
N PRO A 224 -0.72 -20.40 -1.85
CA PRO A 224 0.51 -20.70 -2.58
C PRO A 224 1.21 -19.44 -3.11
N PRO A 225 2.54 -19.42 -3.21
CA PRO A 225 3.28 -18.26 -3.73
C PRO A 225 2.79 -17.76 -5.11
N GLY A 226 2.35 -18.67 -5.99
CA GLY A 226 1.76 -18.31 -7.28
C GLY A 226 0.48 -17.49 -7.15
N VAL A 227 -0.38 -17.79 -6.17
CA VAL A 227 -1.58 -17.00 -5.87
C VAL A 227 -1.20 -15.59 -5.42
N VAL A 228 -0.17 -15.46 -4.59
CA VAL A 228 0.34 -14.16 -4.14
C VAL A 228 0.81 -13.35 -5.34
N ALA A 229 1.65 -13.94 -6.20
CA ALA A 229 2.15 -13.29 -7.40
C ALA A 229 1.02 -12.86 -8.37
N ASP A 230 0.00 -13.70 -8.55
CA ASP A 230 -1.16 -13.38 -9.40
C ASP A 230 -1.95 -12.19 -8.85
N ILE A 231 -2.13 -12.11 -7.52
CA ILE A 231 -2.82 -10.99 -6.88
C ILE A 231 -1.97 -9.71 -6.95
N GLU A 232 -0.66 -9.79 -6.70
CA GLU A 232 0.26 -8.65 -6.87
C GLU A 232 0.26 -8.12 -8.31
N GLY A 233 0.17 -9.01 -9.30
CA GLY A 233 -0.03 -8.65 -10.71
C GLY A 233 -1.32 -7.88 -10.93
N GLN A 234 -2.45 -8.37 -10.41
CA GLN A 234 -3.75 -7.68 -10.50
C GLN A 234 -3.75 -6.33 -9.79
N MET A 235 -3.10 -6.23 -8.62
CA MET A 235 -2.95 -4.97 -7.89
C MET A 235 -2.19 -3.94 -8.75
N TYR A 236 -1.09 -4.37 -9.37
CA TYR A 236 -0.31 -3.51 -10.25
C TYR A 236 -1.10 -3.08 -11.50
N ASP A 237 -1.82 -4.00 -12.14
CA ASP A 237 -2.63 -3.67 -13.32
C ASP A 237 -3.77 -2.70 -12.99
N ALA A 238 -4.41 -2.87 -11.83
CA ALA A 238 -5.43 -1.95 -11.34
C ALA A 238 -4.86 -0.56 -11.03
N MET A 239 -3.75 -0.52 -10.29
CA MET A 239 -2.98 0.70 -10.01
C MET A 239 -2.67 1.44 -11.31
N LYS A 240 -2.06 0.74 -12.28
CA LYS A 240 -1.66 1.32 -13.55
C LYS A 240 -2.85 1.90 -14.30
N THR A 241 -3.91 1.11 -14.45
CA THR A 241 -5.13 1.52 -15.17
C THR A 241 -5.73 2.80 -14.58
N TRP A 242 -5.85 2.88 -13.25
CA TRP A 242 -6.45 4.03 -12.59
C TRP A 242 -5.57 5.27 -12.62
N VAL A 243 -4.26 5.12 -12.42
CA VAL A 243 -3.31 6.23 -12.49
C VAL A 243 -3.26 6.80 -13.91
N GLU A 244 -3.13 5.95 -14.92
CA GLU A 244 -3.10 6.40 -16.32
C GLU A 244 -4.40 7.11 -16.72
N LYS A 245 -5.56 6.56 -16.32
CA LYS A 245 -6.87 7.22 -16.52
C LYS A 245 -6.90 8.61 -15.90
N TYR A 246 -6.52 8.74 -14.63
CA TYR A 246 -6.48 10.03 -13.93
C TYR A 246 -5.54 11.03 -14.62
N MET A 247 -4.36 10.57 -15.03
CA MET A 247 -3.39 11.44 -15.68
C MET A 247 -3.87 11.92 -17.06
N MET A 248 -4.55 11.08 -17.85
CA MET A 248 -5.06 11.48 -19.16
C MET A 248 -6.31 12.38 -19.10
N GLU A 249 -7.20 12.15 -18.13
CA GLU A 249 -8.44 12.95 -18.01
C GLU A 249 -8.20 14.40 -17.57
N THR A 250 -7.03 14.67 -16.99
CA THR A 250 -6.68 15.96 -16.38
C THR A 250 -5.78 16.84 -17.25
N GLU A 251 -5.47 16.40 -18.48
CA GLU A 251 -4.75 17.19 -19.51
C GLU A 251 -5.68 18.04 -20.40
N LYS A 252 -7.00 17.97 -20.20
CA LYS A 252 -8.03 18.72 -20.94
C LYS A 252 -8.57 19.89 -20.13
#